data_AF-A0A1V5GST0-F1
#
_entry.id   AF-A0A1V5GST0-F1
#
_cell.length_a   1.000
_cell.length_b   1.000
_cell.length_c   1.000
_cell.angle_alpha   90.00
_cell.angle_beta   90.00
_cell.angle_gamma   90.00
#
_symmetry.space_group_name_H-M   'P 1'
#
loop_
_entity.id
_entity.type
_entity.pdbx_description
1 polymer ?
#
loop_
_entity_poly.entity_id
_entity_poly.type
_entity_poly.pdbx_seq_one_letter_code
_entity_poly.pdbx_strand_id
1 'polypeptide(L)'
;MNEPRAVGSEHEWWAAEAVPECDVINQLEHDFVDLIRNTDGPYAKTRLLMLPGYCASAETQFLEAIDVPNDPYVAVSIHAYTPYDFTMNTAVKDHSVFTSAYSANLANILQGMRDTFLDRDIPVVIGEMGTSNFGNTEARVAWTTQYFTTAKKYGIPCCLWDNNTVSNPKDPGECHGYIDRTTGEWHEASLPIINKMMEIMDDESIQWASERHIPTVKHQSYAEGTTFLEGPYELDASKEKTYQNTTPGGDGEVEWSQLEGKEVAIKFTGSTPVLCFSDASYGGWTEMKPYDIDKENGIAYYNMAKVPDLWGDDPTTIAHMQAKTPKLTTVESVNILAAPEGEIQEPEATSKIKKINLKDAKNEDTLYVNLEGAPSTKTNGALGFMKGDEWTQIEWSGSTDADGKLTVEIPLADAVVGGTVEFQIWAGFKDLDVKDYSVVSGSNPQVPGTSESTTTTVVTTETSTDTTTVTTLESTTTTTTDAKGNEVTLLGDANCDTIVNISDAVIIMQALSNPSKYGETGTDALHITAVGKANADCCNVGDGMTNKDALAIQKLMLKLIDKLPATDAE
;
A
#
# COMPACT_ATOMS: atom_id res chain seq x y z
N MET A 1 3.46 26.38 10.08
CA MET A 1 4.88 26.55 9.65
C MET A 1 4.99 26.32 8.13
N ASN A 2 6.18 26.20 7.51
CA ASN A 2 6.35 25.76 6.10
C ASN A 2 6.63 24.26 6.01
N GLU A 3 7.90 23.86 6.08
CA GLU A 3 8.36 22.46 6.08
C GLU A 3 9.21 22.17 7.33
N PRO A 4 8.62 22.20 8.54
CA PRO A 4 9.36 21.98 9.77
C PRO A 4 9.96 20.56 9.79
N ARG A 5 11.28 20.44 10.02
CA ARG A 5 12.02 19.17 9.93
C ARG A 5 13.38 19.23 10.63
N ALA A 6 14.02 18.07 10.79
CA ALA A 6 15.37 17.96 11.36
C ALA A 6 16.47 18.20 10.30
N VAL A 7 16.75 19.48 10.02
CA VAL A 7 17.74 19.89 9.00
C VAL A 7 19.13 19.29 9.25
N GLY A 8 19.70 18.65 8.22
CA GLY A 8 21.02 18.01 8.25
C GLY A 8 21.06 16.60 8.86
N SER A 9 19.92 16.06 9.30
CA SER A 9 19.80 14.67 9.75
C SER A 9 19.61 13.70 8.57
N GLU A 10 19.77 12.40 8.82
CA GLU A 10 19.51 11.35 7.82
C GLU A 10 18.03 11.28 7.43
N HIS A 11 17.14 11.73 8.31
CA HIS A 11 15.69 11.78 8.12
C HIS A 11 15.16 13.20 7.86
N GLU A 12 16.00 14.11 7.33
CA GLU A 12 15.56 15.48 7.02
C GLU A 12 14.31 15.48 6.14
N TRP A 13 14.28 14.65 5.09
CA TRP A 13 13.22 14.65 4.08
C TRP A 13 12.33 13.40 4.11
N TRP A 14 12.83 12.29 4.68
CA TRP A 14 12.11 11.03 4.65
C TRP A 14 12.57 10.08 5.76
N ALA A 15 11.64 9.30 6.30
CA ALA A 15 11.89 8.14 7.13
C ALA A 15 10.80 7.09 6.85
N ALA A 16 11.12 5.81 7.12
CA ALA A 16 10.18 4.70 6.90
C ALA A 16 8.99 4.74 7.87
N GLU A 17 9.14 5.40 9.01
CA GLU A 17 8.13 5.57 10.06
C GLU A 17 8.11 7.05 10.50
N ALA A 18 7.05 7.46 11.20
CA ALA A 18 6.99 8.78 11.81
C ALA A 18 8.17 8.99 12.77
N VAL A 19 8.74 10.20 12.76
CA VAL A 19 9.89 10.54 13.60
C VAL A 19 9.43 11.29 14.86
N PRO A 20 10.17 11.24 15.98
CA PRO A 20 9.77 11.92 17.23
C PRO A 20 9.57 13.43 17.09
N GLU A 21 10.21 14.07 16.10
CA GLU A 21 10.03 15.49 15.80
C GLU A 21 8.59 15.82 15.36
N CYS A 22 7.81 14.84 14.88
CA CYS A 22 6.38 15.02 14.60
C CYS A 22 5.62 15.52 15.84
N ASP A 23 5.89 14.97 17.03
CA ASP A 23 5.22 15.38 18.28
C ASP A 23 5.53 16.83 18.64
N VAL A 24 6.77 17.27 18.39
CA VAL A 24 7.20 18.65 18.62
C VAL A 24 6.47 19.59 17.65
N ILE A 25 6.34 19.20 16.39
CA ILE A 25 5.63 19.96 15.37
C ILE A 25 4.15 20.07 15.73
N ASN A 26 3.51 18.95 16.11
CA ASN A 26 2.12 18.93 16.57
C ASN A 26 1.90 19.91 17.72
N GLN A 27 2.74 19.88 18.76
CA GLN A 27 2.63 20.82 19.88
C GLN A 27 2.75 22.28 19.42
N LEU A 28 3.70 22.59 18.54
CA LEU A 28 3.88 23.95 18.02
C LEU A 28 2.69 24.43 17.17
N GLU A 29 2.07 23.54 16.39
CA GLU A 29 0.90 23.87 15.59
C GLU A 29 -0.36 24.04 16.45
N HIS A 30 -0.54 23.24 17.52
CA HIS A 30 -1.56 23.50 18.55
C HIS A 30 -1.35 24.85 19.23
N ASP A 31 -0.13 25.15 19.68
CA ASP A 31 0.21 26.44 20.31
C ASP A 31 -0.06 27.61 19.34
N PHE A 32 0.22 27.45 18.04
CA PHE A 32 -0.08 28.43 17.01
C PHE A 32 -1.59 28.68 16.88
N VAL A 33 -2.40 27.62 16.77
CA VAL A 33 -3.85 27.74 16.68
C VAL A 33 -4.39 28.42 17.94
N ASP A 34 -4.01 27.96 19.12
CA ASP A 34 -4.44 28.52 20.41
C ASP A 34 -4.06 30.00 20.54
N LEU A 35 -2.83 30.37 20.17
CA LEU A 35 -2.38 31.75 20.18
C LEU A 35 -3.28 32.62 19.32
N ILE A 36 -3.51 32.23 18.05
CA ILE A 36 -4.34 33.01 17.12
C ILE A 36 -5.78 33.09 17.60
N ARG A 37 -6.36 31.97 18.04
CA ARG A 37 -7.74 31.92 18.54
C ARG A 37 -7.93 32.78 19.78
N ASN A 38 -6.90 32.95 20.62
CA ASN A 38 -6.97 33.76 21.83
C ASN A 38 -6.59 35.24 21.65
N THR A 39 -6.30 35.68 20.42
CA THR A 39 -6.09 37.10 20.14
C THR A 39 -7.40 37.90 20.05
N ASP A 40 -7.34 39.17 20.47
CA ASP A 40 -8.42 40.13 20.26
C ASP A 40 -8.42 40.64 18.80
N GLY A 41 -9.09 39.91 17.92
CA GLY A 41 -9.21 40.27 16.51
C GLY A 41 -10.56 39.86 15.91
N PRO A 42 -11.13 40.65 14.98
CA PRO A 42 -12.47 40.39 14.42
C PRO A 42 -12.59 39.06 13.65
N TYR A 43 -11.45 38.46 13.27
CA TYR A 43 -11.38 37.19 12.55
C TYR A 43 -10.65 36.10 13.33
N ALA A 44 -10.25 36.34 14.59
CA ALA A 44 -9.45 35.39 15.36
C ALA A 44 -10.14 34.00 15.45
N LYS A 45 -11.47 33.99 15.57
CA LYS A 45 -12.29 32.78 15.74
C LYS A 45 -12.71 32.09 14.44
N THR A 46 -12.49 32.71 13.28
CA THR A 46 -13.07 32.25 12.00
C THR A 46 -12.09 32.26 10.83
N ARG A 47 -10.89 32.82 11.01
CA ARG A 47 -9.84 32.78 9.98
C ARG A 47 -9.38 31.34 9.81
N LEU A 48 -9.42 30.85 8.56
CA LEU A 48 -8.81 29.58 8.19
C LEU A 48 -7.32 29.62 8.53
N LEU A 49 -6.85 28.61 9.27
CA LEU A 49 -5.44 28.41 9.59
C LEU A 49 -4.97 27.12 8.91
N MET A 50 -3.79 27.17 8.30
CA MET A 50 -3.16 26.03 7.66
C MET A 50 -1.97 25.59 8.49
N LEU A 51 -1.85 24.28 8.75
CA LEU A 51 -0.73 23.70 9.48
C LEU A 51 -0.14 22.51 8.72
N PRO A 52 1.20 22.39 8.64
CA PRO A 52 1.87 21.24 8.06
C PRO A 52 2.18 20.16 9.11
N GLY A 53 2.45 18.95 8.62
CA GLY A 53 3.18 17.92 9.38
C GLY A 53 4.70 18.02 9.19
N TYR A 54 5.43 16.96 9.54
CA TYR A 54 6.87 16.86 9.31
C TYR A 54 7.21 17.04 7.83
N CYS A 55 8.16 17.94 7.55
CA CYS A 55 8.59 18.41 6.23
C CYS A 55 7.45 18.74 5.23
N ALA A 56 6.22 19.02 5.71
CA ALA A 56 5.00 19.12 4.90
C ALA A 56 4.79 17.94 3.94
N SER A 57 5.25 16.75 4.34
CA SER A 57 5.28 15.56 3.48
C SER A 57 3.88 15.12 3.04
N ALA A 58 3.84 14.49 1.86
CA ALA A 58 2.67 13.83 1.30
C ALA A 58 2.64 12.30 1.58
N GLU A 59 3.67 11.77 2.24
CA GLU A 59 3.82 10.33 2.51
C GLU A 59 2.98 9.90 3.71
N THR A 60 2.29 8.76 3.59
CA THR A 60 1.27 8.28 4.54
C THR A 60 1.74 8.26 5.99
N GLN A 61 2.96 7.77 6.27
CA GLN A 61 3.49 7.69 7.64
C GLN A 61 3.62 9.06 8.32
N PHE A 62 3.82 10.13 7.55
CA PHE A 62 3.86 11.49 8.10
C PHE A 62 2.49 12.15 8.11
N LEU A 63 1.58 11.79 7.19
CA LEU A 63 0.18 12.23 7.24
C LEU A 63 -0.53 11.70 8.48
N GLU A 64 -0.39 10.40 8.77
CA GLU A 64 -1.00 9.73 9.93
C GLU A 64 -0.46 10.25 11.27
N ALA A 65 0.74 10.85 11.27
CA ALA A 65 1.36 11.45 12.46
C ALA A 65 0.87 12.87 12.77
N ILE A 66 0.06 13.50 11.90
CA ILE A 66 -0.45 14.85 12.13
C ILE A 66 -1.59 14.80 13.15
N ASP A 67 -1.38 15.43 14.31
CA ASP A 67 -2.43 15.65 15.30
C ASP A 67 -3.15 16.98 14.99
N VAL A 68 -4.31 16.88 14.34
CA VAL A 68 -5.07 18.05 13.88
C VAL A 68 -5.83 18.67 15.07
N PRO A 69 -5.59 19.96 15.41
CA PRO A 69 -6.35 20.66 16.45
C PRO A 69 -7.85 20.63 16.17
N ASN A 70 -8.65 20.38 17.20
CA ASN A 70 -10.12 20.34 17.11
C ASN A 70 -10.71 21.75 16.94
N ASP A 71 -10.62 22.28 15.72
CA ASP A 71 -11.09 23.60 15.32
C ASP A 71 -11.68 23.54 13.90
N PRO A 72 -12.91 24.04 13.68
CA PRO A 72 -13.59 23.91 12.39
C PRO A 72 -13.03 24.82 11.28
N TYR A 73 -12.05 25.67 11.60
CA TYR A 73 -11.36 26.58 10.68
C TYR A 73 -9.87 26.26 10.59
N VAL A 74 -9.52 24.98 10.70
CA VAL A 74 -8.18 24.45 10.44
C VAL A 74 -8.18 23.61 9.18
N ALA A 75 -7.11 23.71 8.40
CA ALA A 75 -6.80 22.84 7.27
C ALA A 75 -5.36 22.32 7.38
N VAL A 76 -5.13 21.11 6.86
CA VAL A 76 -3.79 20.54 6.75
C VAL A 76 -3.11 21.08 5.49
N SER A 77 -1.83 21.45 5.60
CA SER A 77 -0.98 21.96 4.52
C SER A 77 0.03 20.90 4.10
N ILE A 78 0.01 20.53 2.83
CA ILE A 78 0.89 19.48 2.28
C ILE A 78 1.64 20.02 1.06
N HIS A 79 2.91 19.66 0.91
CA HIS A 79 3.72 19.94 -0.28
C HIS A 79 3.89 18.64 -1.06
N ALA A 80 3.38 18.60 -2.29
CA ALA A 80 3.17 17.35 -3.03
C ALA A 80 3.67 17.44 -4.47
N TYR A 81 5.00 17.58 -4.61
CA TYR A 81 5.73 17.42 -5.88
C TYR A 81 5.85 15.93 -6.26
N THR A 82 4.72 15.26 -6.39
CA THR A 82 4.64 13.80 -6.58
C THR A 82 4.25 13.41 -8.01
N PRO A 83 4.81 12.34 -8.59
CA PRO A 83 5.92 11.53 -8.05
C PRO A 83 7.24 12.29 -8.16
N TYR A 84 8.04 12.31 -7.09
CA TYR A 84 9.30 13.07 -7.02
C TYR A 84 10.24 12.76 -8.20
N ASP A 85 10.33 11.48 -8.56
CA ASP A 85 11.13 10.98 -9.68
C ASP A 85 10.76 11.59 -11.04
N PHE A 86 9.48 11.92 -11.23
CA PHE A 86 9.01 12.57 -12.43
C PHE A 86 9.14 14.10 -12.34
N THR A 87 8.77 14.68 -11.20
CA THR A 87 8.58 16.13 -11.04
C THR A 87 9.90 16.89 -10.91
N MET A 88 10.90 16.34 -10.20
CA MET A 88 12.10 17.09 -9.78
C MET A 88 13.39 16.27 -9.75
N ASN A 89 13.36 14.94 -9.57
CA ASN A 89 14.57 14.15 -9.30
C ASN A 89 15.57 14.14 -10.47
N THR A 90 16.72 14.81 -10.29
CA THR A 90 17.77 14.89 -11.32
C THR A 90 18.61 13.62 -11.47
N ALA A 91 18.45 12.63 -10.58
CA ALA A 91 19.07 11.31 -10.75
C ALA A 91 18.37 10.48 -11.81
N VAL A 92 17.08 10.76 -12.07
CA VAL A 92 16.34 10.19 -13.19
C VAL A 92 16.79 10.91 -14.47
N LYS A 93 17.15 10.13 -15.49
CA LYS A 93 17.72 10.69 -16.73
C LYS A 93 16.66 11.07 -17.77
N ASP A 94 15.48 10.48 -17.67
CA ASP A 94 14.42 10.61 -18.66
C ASP A 94 13.10 10.95 -17.97
N HIS A 95 12.64 12.17 -18.22
CA HIS A 95 11.35 12.70 -17.75
C HIS A 95 10.36 12.89 -18.91
N SER A 96 10.66 12.36 -20.09
CA SER A 96 9.89 12.61 -21.31
C SER A 96 8.50 11.95 -21.31
N VAL A 97 8.25 10.99 -20.41
CA VAL A 97 6.99 10.24 -20.34
C VAL A 97 6.46 10.21 -18.91
N PHE A 98 5.19 10.57 -18.75
CA PHE A 98 4.44 10.30 -17.53
C PHE A 98 3.87 8.87 -17.60
N THR A 99 4.63 7.91 -17.06
CA THR A 99 4.34 6.48 -17.18
C THR A 99 3.18 6.02 -16.29
N SER A 100 2.65 4.81 -16.53
CA SER A 100 1.66 4.19 -15.64
C SER A 100 2.14 4.01 -14.20
N ALA A 101 3.45 3.81 -13.98
CA ALA A 101 4.02 3.71 -12.64
C ALA A 101 3.98 5.07 -11.92
N TYR A 102 4.30 6.16 -12.63
CA TYR A 102 4.15 7.51 -12.09
C TYR A 102 2.69 7.87 -11.85
N SER A 103 1.80 7.47 -12.75
CA SER A 103 0.35 7.63 -12.58
C SER A 103 -0.17 6.92 -11.34
N ALA A 104 0.24 5.67 -11.11
CA ALA A 104 -0.15 4.90 -9.93
C ALA A 104 0.40 5.50 -8.64
N ASN A 105 1.67 5.93 -8.63
CA ASN A 105 2.26 6.59 -7.46
C ASN A 105 1.52 7.90 -7.11
N LEU A 106 1.21 8.73 -8.11
CA LEU A 106 0.43 9.95 -7.90
C LEU A 106 -0.97 9.64 -7.32
N ALA A 107 -1.64 8.63 -7.87
CA ALA A 107 -2.96 8.20 -7.39
C ALA A 107 -2.89 7.77 -5.91
N ASN A 108 -1.91 6.95 -5.54
CA ASN A 108 -1.73 6.47 -4.18
C ASN A 108 -1.49 7.61 -3.18
N ILE A 109 -0.65 8.59 -3.54
CA ILE A 109 -0.35 9.73 -2.67
C ILE A 109 -1.60 10.61 -2.46
N LEU A 110 -2.35 10.91 -3.52
CA LEU A 110 -3.59 11.70 -3.40
C LEU A 110 -4.68 10.93 -2.63
N GLN A 111 -4.77 9.60 -2.82
CA GLN A 111 -5.67 8.74 -2.06
C GLN A 111 -5.30 8.72 -0.57
N GLY A 112 -4.02 8.67 -0.22
CA GLY A 112 -3.58 8.75 1.19
C GLY A 112 -4.05 10.02 1.90
N MET A 113 -4.07 11.18 1.22
CA MET A 113 -4.63 12.42 1.76
C MET A 113 -6.15 12.32 1.99
N ARG A 114 -6.86 11.67 1.06
CA ARG A 114 -8.31 11.45 1.17
C ARG A 114 -8.65 10.55 2.34
N ASP A 115 -7.97 9.41 2.44
CA ASP A 115 -8.16 8.40 3.48
C ASP A 115 -7.86 8.95 4.88
N THR A 116 -6.80 9.76 4.99
CA THR A 116 -6.36 10.28 6.28
C THR A 116 -7.23 11.45 6.76
N PHE A 117 -7.61 12.36 5.84
CA PHE A 117 -8.21 13.64 6.22
C PHE A 117 -9.59 13.88 5.60
N LEU A 118 -9.69 13.81 4.27
CA LEU A 118 -10.87 14.36 3.57
C LEU A 118 -12.15 13.57 3.85
N ASP A 119 -12.04 12.25 3.94
CA ASP A 119 -13.16 11.37 4.25
C ASP A 119 -13.76 11.67 5.63
N ARG A 120 -12.91 12.16 6.54
CA ARG A 120 -13.24 12.58 7.91
C ARG A 120 -13.56 14.07 8.03
N ASP A 121 -13.88 14.72 6.91
CA ASP A 121 -14.20 16.14 6.80
C ASP A 121 -13.07 17.12 7.19
N ILE A 122 -11.83 16.65 7.34
CA ILE A 122 -10.67 17.52 7.61
C ILE A 122 -10.19 18.12 6.29
N PRO A 123 -10.21 19.46 6.10
CA PRO A 123 -9.78 20.07 4.85
C PRO A 123 -8.26 19.95 4.64
N VAL A 124 -7.85 19.72 3.40
CA VAL A 124 -6.45 19.71 2.96
C VAL A 124 -6.24 20.82 1.93
N VAL A 125 -5.10 21.49 1.99
CA VAL A 125 -4.60 22.39 0.94
C VAL A 125 -3.23 21.90 0.52
N ILE A 126 -3.04 21.66 -0.79
CA ILE A 126 -1.71 21.40 -1.33
C ILE A 126 -1.04 22.77 -1.52
N GLY A 127 -0.23 23.16 -0.54
CA GLY A 127 0.39 24.49 -0.43
C GLY A 127 1.54 24.70 -1.42
N GLU A 128 2.19 23.62 -1.85
CA GLU A 128 3.19 23.64 -2.92
C GLU A 128 3.08 22.38 -3.79
N MET A 129 3.20 22.58 -5.10
CA MET A 129 3.24 21.52 -6.11
C MET A 129 3.80 22.08 -7.42
N GLY A 130 4.24 21.19 -8.31
CA GLY A 130 4.66 21.57 -9.65
C GLY A 130 5.51 20.51 -10.34
N THR A 131 5.95 20.83 -11.55
CA THR A 131 6.87 20.01 -12.33
C THR A 131 7.96 20.91 -12.91
N SER A 132 9.22 20.52 -12.69
CA SER A 132 10.34 21.20 -13.31
C SER A 132 10.30 21.04 -14.83
N ASN A 133 10.84 22.03 -15.53
CA ASN A 133 10.98 21.99 -16.98
C ASN A 133 12.20 21.18 -17.42
N PHE A 134 11.99 19.91 -17.79
CA PHE A 134 13.00 19.06 -18.43
C PHE A 134 12.88 19.02 -19.96
N GLY A 135 12.17 19.98 -20.57
CA GLY A 135 11.84 19.96 -22.01
C GLY A 135 10.75 18.94 -22.37
N ASN A 136 9.91 18.59 -21.40
CA ASN A 136 8.93 17.50 -21.42
C ASN A 136 7.48 18.00 -21.28
N THR A 137 7.12 19.07 -22.01
CA THR A 137 5.82 19.75 -21.88
C THR A 137 4.62 18.81 -22.02
N GLU A 138 4.64 17.85 -22.95
CA GLU A 138 3.54 16.89 -23.14
C GLU A 138 3.33 16.00 -21.91
N ALA A 139 4.42 15.46 -21.34
CA ALA A 139 4.34 14.65 -20.11
C ALA A 139 3.87 15.48 -18.91
N ARG A 140 4.29 16.75 -18.80
CA ARG A 140 3.82 17.68 -17.75
C ARG A 140 2.33 17.97 -17.90
N VAL A 141 1.79 18.06 -19.12
CA VAL A 141 0.34 18.18 -19.38
C VAL A 141 -0.40 16.89 -18.99
N ALA A 142 0.15 15.71 -19.27
CA ALA A 142 -0.45 14.43 -18.86
C ALA A 142 -0.52 14.32 -17.32
N TRP A 143 0.57 14.62 -16.62
CA TRP A 143 0.61 14.70 -15.16
C TRP A 143 -0.42 15.70 -14.62
N THR A 144 -0.49 16.91 -15.20
CA THR A 144 -1.43 17.97 -14.80
C THR A 144 -2.87 17.48 -14.94
N THR A 145 -3.15 16.73 -16.01
CA THR A 145 -4.48 16.18 -16.28
C THR A 145 -4.94 15.26 -15.16
N GLN A 146 -4.11 14.30 -14.75
CA GLN A 146 -4.45 13.42 -13.63
C GLN A 146 -4.52 14.21 -12.31
N TYR A 147 -3.49 15.00 -12.00
CA TYR A 147 -3.37 15.68 -10.71
C TYR A 147 -4.56 16.61 -10.45
N PHE A 148 -4.88 17.52 -11.38
CA PHE A 148 -5.94 18.51 -11.17
C PHE A 148 -7.33 17.88 -11.27
N THR A 149 -7.53 16.85 -12.09
CA THR A 149 -8.81 16.14 -12.14
C THR A 149 -9.10 15.48 -10.79
N THR A 150 -8.12 14.74 -10.24
CA THR A 150 -8.27 14.08 -8.93
C THR A 150 -8.39 15.10 -7.80
N ALA A 151 -7.53 16.12 -7.75
CA ALA A 151 -7.60 17.15 -6.71
C ALA A 151 -8.94 17.90 -6.72
N LYS A 152 -9.49 18.23 -7.90
CA LYS A 152 -10.81 18.86 -8.04
C LYS A 152 -11.92 17.94 -7.52
N LYS A 153 -11.91 16.66 -7.91
CA LYS A 153 -12.86 15.64 -7.42
C LYS A 153 -12.78 15.45 -5.91
N TYR A 154 -11.59 15.49 -5.32
CA TYR A 154 -11.40 15.38 -3.87
C TYR A 154 -11.70 16.69 -3.12
N GLY A 155 -11.77 17.81 -3.84
CA GLY A 155 -12.00 19.13 -3.25
C GLY A 155 -10.76 19.73 -2.60
N ILE A 156 -9.58 19.40 -3.12
CA ILE A 156 -8.29 19.91 -2.64
C ILE A 156 -7.86 21.09 -3.53
N PRO A 157 -7.72 22.31 -2.99
CA PRO A 157 -7.08 23.40 -3.71
C PRO A 157 -5.56 23.18 -3.76
N CYS A 158 -4.96 23.49 -4.93
CA CYS A 158 -3.54 23.35 -5.19
C CYS A 158 -2.89 24.72 -5.46
N CYS A 159 -1.75 24.98 -4.82
CA CYS A 159 -0.95 26.18 -5.02
C CYS A 159 0.33 25.83 -5.80
N LEU A 160 0.36 26.23 -7.07
CA LEU A 160 1.50 26.02 -7.96
C LEU A 160 2.71 26.82 -7.48
N TRP A 161 3.85 26.14 -7.33
CA TRP A 161 5.12 26.81 -7.08
C TRP A 161 5.66 27.42 -8.37
N ASP A 162 5.80 28.74 -8.38
CA ASP A 162 6.50 29.47 -9.42
C ASP A 162 7.73 30.16 -8.83
N ASN A 163 8.93 29.79 -9.29
CA ASN A 163 10.19 30.39 -8.88
C ASN A 163 10.79 31.30 -9.98
N ASN A 164 10.04 31.59 -11.05
CA ASN A 164 10.45 32.38 -12.23
C ASN A 164 11.71 31.83 -12.95
N THR A 165 12.08 30.57 -12.72
CA THR A 165 13.28 29.94 -13.28
C THR A 165 12.90 28.94 -14.36
N VAL A 166 13.23 29.24 -15.61
CA VAL A 166 12.95 28.35 -16.77
C VAL A 166 14.11 27.43 -17.15
N SER A 167 15.31 27.74 -16.66
CA SER A 167 16.52 26.96 -16.90
C SER A 167 17.50 27.15 -15.74
N ASN A 168 17.93 26.04 -15.16
CA ASN A 168 18.93 25.99 -14.10
C ASN A 168 19.85 24.78 -14.32
N PRO A 169 20.97 24.93 -15.06
CA PRO A 169 21.87 23.82 -15.32
C PRO A 169 22.54 23.22 -14.08
N LYS A 170 22.58 23.96 -12.96
CA LYS A 170 23.17 23.48 -11.70
C LYS A 170 22.18 22.67 -10.88
N ASP A 171 20.89 22.94 -11.05
CA ASP A 171 19.81 22.22 -10.42
C ASP A 171 18.61 22.12 -11.37
N PRO A 172 18.66 21.19 -12.35
CA PRO A 172 17.61 21.04 -13.35
C PRO A 172 16.25 20.66 -12.74
N GLY A 173 16.23 20.18 -11.49
CA GLY A 173 15.01 19.86 -10.74
C GLY A 173 14.25 21.10 -10.26
N GLU A 174 14.86 22.29 -10.34
CA GLU A 174 14.32 23.54 -9.79
C GLU A 174 13.94 24.56 -10.89
N CYS A 175 13.46 24.08 -12.05
CA CYS A 175 13.04 24.93 -13.17
C CYS A 175 11.51 25.14 -13.16
N HIS A 176 10.99 25.75 -12.10
CA HIS A 176 9.56 26.01 -11.87
C HIS A 176 9.12 27.41 -12.34
N GLY A 177 9.53 27.83 -13.55
CA GLY A 177 9.09 29.08 -14.16
C GLY A 177 7.80 28.92 -14.98
N TYR A 178 6.75 29.65 -14.63
CA TYR A 178 5.50 29.69 -15.38
C TYR A 178 5.20 31.09 -15.92
N ILE A 179 5.22 32.11 -15.08
CA ILE A 179 5.07 33.52 -15.49
C ILE A 179 6.44 34.22 -15.53
N ASP A 180 6.73 34.92 -16.63
CA ASP A 180 7.84 35.85 -16.70
C ASP A 180 7.47 37.12 -15.94
N ARG A 181 8.05 37.31 -14.76
CA ARG A 181 7.76 38.46 -13.90
C ARG A 181 8.23 39.80 -14.48
N THR A 182 9.05 39.79 -15.53
CA THR A 182 9.52 41.01 -16.21
C THR A 182 8.48 41.51 -17.21
N THR A 183 7.87 40.59 -17.95
CA THR A 183 6.93 40.91 -19.03
C THR A 183 5.47 40.77 -18.63
N GLY A 184 5.18 39.94 -17.61
CA GLY A 184 3.82 39.54 -17.23
C GLY A 184 3.24 38.43 -18.11
N GLU A 185 4.02 37.90 -19.05
CA GLU A 185 3.60 36.86 -19.99
C GLU A 185 3.94 35.46 -19.46
N TRP A 186 3.21 34.44 -19.92
CA TRP A 186 3.52 33.05 -19.61
C TRP A 186 4.71 32.56 -20.44
N HIS A 187 5.57 31.74 -19.84
CA HIS A 187 6.63 31.05 -20.56
C HIS A 187 6.04 29.99 -21.51
N GLU A 188 6.50 29.98 -22.76
CA GLU A 188 5.97 29.11 -23.83
C GLU A 188 5.95 27.62 -23.45
N ALA A 189 7.02 27.11 -22.82
CA ALA A 189 7.13 25.71 -22.42
C ALA A 189 6.21 25.32 -21.24
N SER A 190 5.71 26.31 -20.48
CA SER A 190 4.88 26.12 -19.28
C SER A 190 3.42 26.56 -19.47
N LEU A 191 3.11 27.39 -20.47
CA LEU A 191 1.75 27.84 -20.78
C LEU A 191 0.76 26.67 -21.02
N PRO A 192 1.11 25.57 -21.72
CA PRO A 192 0.20 24.43 -21.88
C PRO A 192 -0.23 23.79 -20.56
N ILE A 193 0.63 23.82 -19.53
CA ILE A 193 0.33 23.31 -18.19
C ILE A 193 -0.76 24.18 -17.56
N ILE A 194 -0.60 25.50 -17.60
CA ILE A 194 -1.56 26.47 -17.04
C ILE A 194 -2.91 26.37 -17.76
N ASN A 195 -2.89 26.29 -19.09
CA ASN A 195 -4.12 26.11 -19.87
C ASN A 195 -4.84 24.82 -19.46
N LYS A 196 -4.12 23.70 -19.28
CA LYS A 196 -4.72 22.44 -18.84
C LYS A 196 -5.30 22.53 -17.43
N MET A 197 -4.61 23.21 -16.50
CA MET A 197 -5.14 23.47 -15.15
C MET A 197 -6.47 24.22 -15.22
N MET A 198 -6.52 25.34 -15.97
CA MET A 198 -7.73 26.16 -16.08
C MET A 198 -8.86 25.42 -16.81
N GLU A 199 -8.55 24.67 -17.88
CA GLU A 199 -9.51 23.82 -18.59
C GLU A 199 -10.22 22.86 -17.64
N ILE A 200 -9.48 22.16 -16.77
CA ILE A 200 -10.04 21.22 -15.79
C ILE A 200 -10.86 21.95 -14.73
N MET A 201 -10.39 23.11 -14.27
CA MET A 201 -11.14 23.89 -13.27
C MET A 201 -12.45 24.43 -13.82
N ASP A 202 -12.50 24.79 -15.11
CA ASP A 202 -13.69 25.27 -15.81
C ASP A 202 -14.62 24.13 -16.28
N ASP A 203 -14.15 22.88 -16.33
CA ASP A 203 -14.98 21.73 -16.74
C ASP A 203 -16.03 21.38 -15.67
N GLU A 204 -17.29 21.76 -15.94
CA GLU A 204 -18.44 21.49 -15.06
C GLU A 204 -18.75 19.99 -14.90
N SER A 205 -18.28 19.12 -15.80
CA SER A 205 -18.45 17.66 -15.66
C SER A 205 -17.59 17.07 -14.55
N ILE A 206 -16.51 17.76 -14.18
CA ILE A 206 -15.66 17.42 -13.04
C ILE A 206 -16.12 18.25 -11.85
N GLN A 207 -17.00 17.68 -11.04
CA GLN A 207 -17.59 18.38 -9.89
C GLN A 207 -16.59 18.53 -8.73
N TRP A 208 -16.53 19.72 -8.14
CA TRP A 208 -15.69 19.98 -6.97
C TRP A 208 -16.13 19.13 -5.78
N ALA A 209 -15.18 18.45 -5.13
CA ALA A 209 -15.40 17.61 -3.95
C ALA A 209 -16.40 16.45 -4.16
N SER A 210 -16.68 16.05 -5.41
CA SER A 210 -17.62 14.96 -5.73
C SER A 210 -17.19 13.59 -5.21
N GLU A 211 -15.88 13.40 -5.04
CA GLU A 211 -15.26 12.19 -4.51
C GLU A 211 -14.50 12.51 -3.22
N ARG A 212 -14.93 13.52 -2.45
CA ARG A 212 -14.28 13.88 -1.18
C ARG A 212 -14.32 12.73 -0.18
N HIS A 213 -15.52 12.19 0.04
CA HIS A 213 -15.70 11.01 0.87
C HIS A 213 -15.46 9.76 0.05
N ILE A 214 -14.79 8.78 0.64
CA ILE A 214 -14.69 7.43 0.09
C ILE A 214 -16.12 6.93 -0.08
N PRO A 215 -16.50 6.35 -1.23
CA PRO A 215 -17.84 5.85 -1.38
C PRO A 215 -18.03 4.72 -0.36
N THR A 216 -18.80 4.99 0.69
CA THR A 216 -19.15 3.96 1.67
C THR A 216 -20.02 2.93 0.97
N VAL A 217 -19.48 1.73 0.82
CA VAL A 217 -20.27 0.55 0.53
C VAL A 217 -21.02 0.23 1.82
N LYS A 218 -22.34 0.24 1.74
CA LYS A 218 -23.19 -0.09 2.88
C LYS A 218 -23.57 -1.56 2.76
N HIS A 219 -22.94 -2.36 3.61
CA HIS A 219 -23.23 -3.77 3.78
C HIS A 219 -24.49 -3.99 4.62
N GLN A 220 -25.15 -5.12 4.41
CA GLN A 220 -26.07 -5.64 5.42
C GLN A 220 -25.29 -5.90 6.73
N SER A 221 -25.94 -5.74 7.88
CA SER A 221 -25.35 -6.20 9.14
C SER A 221 -24.95 -7.68 9.03
N TYR A 222 -23.70 -7.99 9.39
CA TYR A 222 -23.16 -9.34 9.34
C TYR A 222 -24.03 -10.34 10.13
N ALA A 223 -24.57 -9.91 11.27
CA ALA A 223 -25.42 -10.72 12.16
C ALA A 223 -26.81 -11.02 11.59
N GLU A 224 -27.28 -10.25 10.60
CA GLU A 224 -28.55 -10.48 9.89
C GLU A 224 -28.39 -11.35 8.64
N GLY A 225 -27.15 -11.69 8.30
CA GLY A 225 -26.81 -12.58 7.20
C GLY A 225 -27.31 -14.00 7.38
N THR A 226 -27.45 -14.73 6.28
CA THR A 226 -27.69 -16.17 6.32
C THR A 226 -26.37 -16.89 6.45
N THR A 227 -26.15 -17.60 7.55
CA THR A 227 -24.93 -18.40 7.73
C THR A 227 -24.87 -19.53 6.72
N PHE A 228 -23.81 -19.51 5.91
CA PHE A 228 -23.47 -20.58 4.97
C PHE A 228 -22.54 -21.60 5.62
N LEU A 229 -21.58 -21.11 6.41
CA LEU A 229 -20.60 -21.92 7.11
C LEU A 229 -20.31 -21.35 8.49
N GLU A 230 -20.42 -22.19 9.52
CA GLU A 230 -20.06 -21.86 10.90
C GLU A 230 -18.71 -22.51 11.24
N GLY A 231 -17.74 -21.72 11.68
CA GLY A 231 -16.41 -22.17 12.06
C GLY A 231 -16.27 -22.47 13.57
N PRO A 232 -15.06 -22.35 14.14
CA PRO A 232 -13.84 -21.86 13.50
C PRO A 232 -13.14 -22.91 12.62
N TYR A 233 -12.55 -22.45 11.52
CA TYR A 233 -11.63 -23.22 10.69
C TYR A 233 -10.26 -22.55 10.67
N GLU A 234 -9.24 -23.24 11.18
CA GLU A 234 -7.85 -22.79 11.06
C GLU A 234 -7.29 -23.21 9.70
N LEU A 235 -6.98 -22.22 8.87
CA LEU A 235 -6.42 -22.39 7.54
C LEU A 235 -4.94 -22.01 7.56
N ASP A 236 -4.11 -22.85 6.94
CA ASP A 236 -2.68 -22.64 6.82
C ASP A 236 -2.20 -23.14 5.46
N ALA A 237 -1.75 -22.22 4.61
CA ALA A 237 -1.27 -22.52 3.27
C ALA A 237 -0.07 -23.49 3.27
N SER A 238 0.69 -23.57 4.37
CA SER A 238 1.84 -24.46 4.51
C SER A 238 1.47 -25.90 4.89
N LYS A 239 0.22 -26.15 5.29
CA LYS A 239 -0.29 -27.46 5.70
C LYS A 239 -0.90 -28.23 4.52
N GLU A 240 -1.27 -29.49 4.78
CA GLU A 240 -1.58 -30.46 3.73
C GLU A 240 -2.70 -30.02 2.77
N LYS A 241 -2.58 -30.40 1.49
CA LYS A 241 -3.45 -29.97 0.37
C LYS A 241 -4.90 -30.42 0.47
N THR A 242 -5.27 -31.25 1.45
CA THR A 242 -6.66 -31.65 1.67
C THR A 242 -7.23 -30.95 2.90
N TYR A 243 -8.10 -29.96 2.65
CA TYR A 243 -8.97 -29.29 3.63
C TYR A 243 -8.30 -28.49 4.77
N GLN A 244 -6.96 -28.40 4.82
CA GLN A 244 -6.25 -27.56 5.81
C GLN A 244 -5.82 -26.20 5.25
N ASN A 245 -5.90 -26.03 3.92
CA ASN A 245 -5.62 -24.77 3.23
C ASN A 245 -6.90 -24.04 2.78
N THR A 246 -8.06 -24.69 2.87
CA THR A 246 -9.36 -24.12 2.54
C THR A 246 -10.44 -24.57 3.52
N THR A 247 -11.52 -23.80 3.67
CA THR A 247 -12.70 -24.27 4.40
C THR A 247 -13.41 -25.39 3.63
N PRO A 248 -14.25 -26.21 4.28
CA PRO A 248 -15.23 -27.03 3.59
C PRO A 248 -16.14 -26.18 2.70
N GLY A 249 -16.72 -26.81 1.68
CA GLY A 249 -17.67 -26.18 0.75
C GLY A 249 -19.06 -25.86 1.32
N GLY A 250 -19.23 -25.85 2.65
CA GLY A 250 -20.54 -25.76 3.32
C GLY A 250 -21.20 -27.13 3.59
N ASP A 251 -22.39 -27.09 4.22
CA ASP A 251 -23.27 -28.25 4.40
C ASP A 251 -24.07 -28.51 3.10
N GLY A 252 -23.50 -29.31 2.20
CA GLY A 252 -24.10 -29.61 0.89
C GLY A 252 -23.59 -28.71 -0.24
N GLU A 253 -24.19 -28.83 -1.42
CA GLU A 253 -23.81 -28.01 -2.58
C GLU A 253 -24.46 -26.62 -2.51
N VAL A 254 -23.72 -25.57 -2.85
CA VAL A 254 -24.25 -24.21 -3.00
C VAL A 254 -24.97 -24.08 -4.34
N GLU A 255 -26.14 -23.46 -4.34
CA GLU A 255 -26.91 -23.19 -5.55
C GLU A 255 -26.74 -21.73 -5.95
N TRP A 256 -26.53 -21.44 -7.24
CA TRP A 256 -26.35 -20.04 -7.71
C TRP A 256 -27.50 -19.11 -7.30
N SER A 257 -28.73 -19.63 -7.21
CA SER A 257 -29.89 -18.86 -6.74
C SER A 257 -29.76 -18.33 -5.30
N GLN A 258 -28.86 -18.89 -4.48
CA GLN A 258 -28.53 -18.40 -3.15
C GLN A 258 -27.56 -17.21 -3.18
N LEU A 259 -26.81 -17.05 -4.28
CA LEU A 259 -25.74 -16.05 -4.45
C LEU A 259 -26.10 -14.94 -5.43
N GLU A 260 -27.04 -15.18 -6.36
CA GLU A 260 -27.41 -14.22 -7.40
C GLU A 260 -27.92 -12.90 -6.79
N GLY A 261 -27.20 -11.80 -7.08
CA GLY A 261 -27.51 -10.48 -6.53
C GLY A 261 -27.30 -10.39 -5.01
N LYS A 262 -26.35 -11.15 -4.46
CA LYS A 262 -25.99 -11.14 -3.04
C LYS A 262 -24.56 -10.66 -2.83
N GLU A 263 -24.20 -10.56 -1.56
CA GLU A 263 -22.83 -10.40 -1.10
C GLU A 263 -22.47 -11.61 -0.24
N VAL A 264 -21.20 -12.00 -0.27
CA VAL A 264 -20.66 -12.97 0.70
C VAL A 264 -19.74 -12.20 1.63
N ALA A 265 -19.84 -12.48 2.92
CA ALA A 265 -18.99 -11.90 3.95
C ALA A 265 -18.31 -13.01 4.75
N ILE A 266 -16.98 -12.96 4.82
CA ILE A 266 -16.16 -13.89 5.59
C ILE A 266 -15.67 -13.16 6.84
N LYS A 267 -15.99 -13.70 8.03
CA LYS A 267 -15.43 -13.21 9.28
C LYS A 267 -14.17 -13.99 9.62
N PHE A 268 -13.08 -13.28 9.92
CA PHE A 268 -11.77 -13.89 10.05
C PHE A 268 -10.87 -13.16 11.04
N THR A 269 -9.85 -13.88 11.52
CA THR A 269 -8.67 -13.32 12.19
C THR A 269 -7.41 -13.79 11.49
N GLY A 270 -6.45 -12.89 11.28
CA GLY A 270 -5.21 -13.19 10.54
C GLY A 270 -5.21 -12.57 9.15
N SER A 271 -4.83 -13.33 8.13
CA SER A 271 -4.70 -12.81 6.77
C SER A 271 -6.06 -12.75 6.07
N THR A 272 -6.23 -11.77 5.18
CA THR A 272 -7.46 -11.63 4.41
C THR A 272 -7.74 -12.88 3.57
N PRO A 273 -8.90 -13.54 3.75
CA PRO A 273 -9.26 -14.69 2.95
C PRO A 273 -9.54 -14.31 1.50
N VAL A 274 -9.51 -15.30 0.63
CA VAL A 274 -9.96 -15.26 -0.76
C VAL A 274 -11.16 -16.20 -0.85
N LEU A 275 -12.21 -15.77 -1.55
CA LEU A 275 -13.38 -16.60 -1.79
C LEU A 275 -13.15 -17.46 -3.03
N CYS A 276 -13.47 -18.74 -2.95
CA CYS A 276 -13.21 -19.73 -3.97
C CYS A 276 -14.48 -20.44 -4.39
N PHE A 277 -14.62 -20.72 -5.69
CA PHE A 277 -15.74 -21.48 -6.25
C PHE A 277 -15.23 -22.68 -7.05
N SER A 278 -15.98 -23.78 -7.04
CA SER A 278 -15.75 -24.94 -7.92
C SER A 278 -17.05 -25.67 -8.26
N ASP A 279 -17.02 -26.50 -9.31
CA ASP A 279 -18.13 -27.36 -9.71
C ASP A 279 -18.25 -28.60 -8.81
N ALA A 280 -19.28 -29.44 -9.00
CA ALA A 280 -19.53 -30.61 -8.15
C ALA A 280 -18.36 -31.61 -8.09
N SER A 281 -17.51 -31.62 -9.12
CA SER A 281 -16.30 -32.45 -9.21
C SER A 281 -15.03 -31.76 -8.68
N TYR A 282 -15.18 -30.60 -8.02
CA TYR A 282 -14.09 -29.70 -7.64
C TYR A 282 -13.28 -29.17 -8.84
N GLY A 283 -13.89 -29.16 -10.03
CA GLY A 283 -13.34 -28.58 -11.24
C GLY A 283 -13.60 -27.06 -11.33
N GLY A 284 -12.93 -26.42 -12.28
CA GLY A 284 -13.20 -25.02 -12.63
C GLY A 284 -12.79 -23.96 -11.59
N TRP A 285 -11.93 -24.32 -10.62
CA TRP A 285 -11.47 -23.47 -9.51
C TRP A 285 -11.35 -21.98 -9.89
N THR A 286 -12.11 -21.14 -9.19
CA THR A 286 -12.14 -19.69 -9.41
C THR A 286 -11.92 -18.98 -8.10
N GLU A 287 -11.00 -18.01 -8.07
CA GLU A 287 -10.68 -17.21 -6.89
C GLU A 287 -11.18 -15.77 -7.04
N MET A 288 -11.72 -15.21 -5.98
CA MET A 288 -12.23 -13.84 -5.91
C MET A 288 -11.65 -13.14 -4.67
N LYS A 289 -11.01 -11.99 -4.89
CA LYS A 289 -10.54 -11.12 -3.81
C LYS A 289 -11.70 -10.32 -3.23
N PRO A 290 -11.65 -9.93 -1.94
CA PRO A 290 -12.66 -9.04 -1.41
C PRO A 290 -12.53 -7.66 -2.05
N TYR A 291 -13.67 -6.98 -2.18
CA TYR A 291 -13.72 -5.61 -2.68
C TYR A 291 -13.75 -4.58 -1.54
N ASP A 292 -14.17 -5.01 -0.34
CA ASP A 292 -14.11 -4.21 0.88
C ASP A 292 -13.67 -5.08 2.08
N ILE A 293 -13.00 -4.46 3.06
CA ILE A 293 -12.49 -5.11 4.26
C ILE A 293 -12.75 -4.20 5.47
N ASP A 294 -13.66 -4.63 6.34
CA ASP A 294 -13.84 -4.05 7.67
C ASP A 294 -12.76 -4.63 8.61
N LYS A 295 -11.65 -3.90 8.74
CA LYS A 295 -10.52 -4.28 9.59
C LYS A 295 -10.86 -4.24 11.08
N GLU A 296 -11.79 -3.38 11.50
CA GLU A 296 -12.17 -3.23 12.91
C GLU A 296 -12.93 -4.47 13.38
N ASN A 297 -13.83 -5.00 12.53
CA ASN A 297 -14.66 -6.16 12.86
C ASN A 297 -14.13 -7.48 12.28
N GLY A 298 -13.07 -7.45 11.47
CA GLY A 298 -12.46 -8.62 10.85
C GLY A 298 -13.34 -9.27 9.79
N ILE A 299 -13.92 -8.47 8.89
CA ILE A 299 -14.86 -8.95 7.86
C ILE A 299 -14.34 -8.59 6.47
N ALA A 300 -14.32 -9.58 5.56
CA ALA A 300 -14.00 -9.38 4.15
C ALA A 300 -15.26 -9.60 3.30
N TYR A 301 -15.53 -8.67 2.37
CA TYR A 301 -16.76 -8.63 1.58
C TYR A 301 -16.50 -8.93 0.10
N TYR A 302 -17.38 -9.74 -0.51
CA TYR A 302 -17.26 -10.24 -1.88
C TYR A 302 -18.58 -10.01 -2.63
N ASN A 303 -18.52 -9.28 -3.75
CA ASN A 303 -19.69 -8.93 -4.54
C ASN A 303 -20.06 -10.06 -5.53
N MET A 304 -21.14 -10.80 -5.27
CA MET A 304 -21.48 -11.96 -6.10
C MET A 304 -21.89 -11.57 -7.52
N ALA A 305 -22.21 -10.31 -7.79
CA ALA A 305 -22.46 -9.82 -9.15
C ALA A 305 -21.27 -10.02 -10.10
N LYS A 306 -20.05 -10.23 -9.58
CA LYS A 306 -18.83 -10.48 -10.37
C LYS A 306 -18.56 -11.93 -10.68
N VAL A 307 -19.21 -12.86 -9.99
CA VAL A 307 -18.97 -14.29 -10.18
C VAL A 307 -19.24 -14.75 -11.62
N PRO A 308 -20.30 -14.29 -12.33
CA PRO A 308 -20.50 -14.68 -13.73
C PRO A 308 -19.33 -14.31 -14.65
N ASP A 309 -18.74 -13.13 -14.45
CA ASP A 309 -17.57 -12.67 -15.23
C ASP A 309 -16.31 -13.50 -14.95
N LEU A 310 -16.14 -13.96 -13.70
CA LEU A 310 -14.98 -14.74 -13.25
C LEU A 310 -15.11 -16.25 -13.57
N TRP A 311 -16.33 -16.79 -13.49
CA TRP A 311 -16.61 -18.22 -13.61
C TRP A 311 -16.71 -18.68 -15.07
N GLY A 312 -17.50 -17.98 -15.90
CA GLY A 312 -17.79 -18.33 -17.29
C GLY A 312 -19.28 -18.53 -17.59
N ASP A 313 -19.58 -19.14 -18.74
CA ASP A 313 -20.88 -19.07 -19.45
C ASP A 313 -22.12 -19.53 -18.67
N ASP A 314 -21.96 -20.28 -17.57
CA ASP A 314 -23.09 -20.73 -16.74
C ASP A 314 -22.72 -20.84 -15.24
N PRO A 315 -22.98 -19.81 -14.42
CA PRO A 315 -22.71 -19.83 -12.98
C PRO A 315 -23.59 -20.83 -12.20
N THR A 316 -24.63 -21.41 -12.82
CA THR A 316 -25.45 -22.46 -12.17
C THR A 316 -24.70 -23.79 -12.00
N THR A 317 -23.51 -23.92 -12.60
CA THR A 317 -22.63 -25.09 -12.45
C THR A 317 -21.76 -25.04 -11.19
N ILE A 318 -21.74 -23.91 -10.48
CA ILE A 318 -21.05 -23.78 -9.19
C ILE A 318 -21.76 -24.67 -8.18
N ALA A 319 -20.99 -25.50 -7.48
CA ALA A 319 -21.51 -26.41 -6.45
C ALA A 319 -20.80 -26.27 -5.10
N HIS A 320 -19.59 -25.72 -5.06
CA HIS A 320 -18.86 -25.49 -3.80
C HIS A 320 -18.41 -24.03 -3.69
N MET A 321 -18.54 -23.48 -2.47
CA MET A 321 -17.99 -22.18 -2.09
C MET A 321 -17.10 -22.35 -0.86
N GLN A 322 -15.85 -21.91 -0.96
CA GLN A 322 -14.82 -22.11 0.07
C GLN A 322 -14.07 -20.81 0.34
N ALA A 323 -13.48 -20.68 1.53
CA ALA A 323 -12.48 -19.67 1.81
C ALA A 323 -11.08 -20.28 1.76
N LYS A 324 -10.11 -19.56 1.19
CA LYS A 324 -8.69 -19.91 1.15
C LYS A 324 -7.87 -18.75 1.68
N THR A 325 -6.75 -19.02 2.34
CA THR A 325 -5.89 -17.95 2.87
C THR A 325 -4.44 -18.16 2.44
N PRO A 326 -3.67 -17.07 2.22
CA PRO A 326 -2.26 -17.18 1.83
C PRO A 326 -1.33 -17.50 3.01
N LYS A 327 -1.78 -17.31 4.24
CA LYS A 327 -1.05 -17.57 5.49
C LYS A 327 -2.02 -18.04 6.57
N LEU A 328 -1.49 -18.38 7.75
CA LEU A 328 -2.26 -18.77 8.93
C LEU A 328 -3.40 -17.76 9.20
N THR A 329 -4.62 -18.25 9.18
CA THR A 329 -5.85 -17.45 9.36
C THR A 329 -6.91 -18.34 9.97
N THR A 330 -7.72 -17.78 10.87
CA THR A 330 -8.94 -18.45 11.35
C THR A 330 -10.14 -17.86 10.63
N VAL A 331 -10.90 -18.69 9.93
CA VAL A 331 -12.22 -18.33 9.41
C VAL A 331 -13.26 -18.66 10.48
N GLU A 332 -13.91 -17.63 11.02
CA GLU A 332 -14.91 -17.77 12.09
C GLU A 332 -16.27 -18.18 11.51
N SER A 333 -16.67 -17.59 10.38
CA SER A 333 -17.90 -17.92 9.68
C SER A 333 -17.93 -17.31 8.27
N VAL A 334 -18.80 -17.86 7.42
CA VAL A 334 -19.14 -17.31 6.11
C VAL A 334 -20.64 -17.07 6.08
N ASN A 335 -21.04 -15.82 5.84
CA ASN A 335 -22.44 -15.42 5.74
C ASN A 335 -22.75 -14.91 4.33
N ILE A 336 -23.94 -15.24 3.83
CA ILE A 336 -24.53 -14.66 2.63
C ILE A 336 -25.41 -13.49 3.06
N LEU A 337 -25.10 -12.32 2.54
CA LEU A 337 -25.74 -11.04 2.82
C LEU A 337 -26.60 -10.58 1.63
N ALA A 338 -27.50 -9.64 1.87
CA ALA A 338 -28.16 -8.89 0.80
C ALA A 338 -27.14 -8.16 -0.08
N ALA A 339 -27.54 -7.76 -1.29
CA ALA A 339 -26.69 -6.94 -2.15
C ALA A 339 -26.19 -5.71 -1.40
N PRO A 340 -24.93 -5.33 -1.58
CA PRO A 340 -24.40 -4.11 -0.98
C PRO A 340 -25.03 -2.89 -1.65
N GLU A 341 -25.23 -1.81 -0.89
CA GLU A 341 -25.72 -0.53 -1.39
C GLU A 341 -24.56 0.45 -1.55
N GLY A 342 -24.54 1.24 -2.62
CA GLY A 342 -23.52 2.27 -2.84
C GLY A 342 -22.65 2.03 -4.06
N GLU A 343 -21.60 2.83 -4.20
CA GLU A 343 -20.64 2.71 -5.30
C GLU A 343 -19.54 1.72 -4.92
N ILE A 344 -19.63 0.53 -5.50
CA ILE A 344 -18.68 -0.56 -5.25
C ILE A 344 -17.40 -0.26 -6.03
N GLN A 345 -16.32 0.11 -5.34
CA GLN A 345 -14.99 0.17 -5.94
C GLN A 345 -14.39 -1.24 -5.99
N GLU A 346 -14.40 -1.82 -7.19
CA GLU A 346 -13.81 -3.13 -7.40
C GLU A 346 -12.27 -3.04 -7.33
N PRO A 347 -11.59 -4.05 -6.76
CA PRO A 347 -10.14 -4.03 -6.66
C PRO A 347 -9.54 -3.94 -8.07
N GLU A 348 -8.55 -3.06 -8.26
CA GLU A 348 -7.90 -2.92 -9.56
C GLU A 348 -7.34 -4.27 -9.99
N ALA A 349 -7.82 -4.77 -11.14
CA ALA A 349 -7.25 -5.95 -11.76
C ALA A 349 -5.76 -5.71 -12.00
N THR A 350 -4.92 -6.69 -11.67
CA THR A 350 -3.47 -6.65 -11.96
C THR A 350 -3.13 -7.39 -13.25
N SER A 351 -4.12 -8.07 -13.82
CA SER A 351 -4.00 -8.90 -15.02
C SER A 351 -5.37 -9.17 -15.61
N LYS A 352 -5.44 -9.45 -16.91
CA LYS A 352 -6.62 -10.02 -17.56
C LYS A 352 -6.41 -11.52 -17.75
N ILE A 353 -7.38 -12.32 -17.30
CA ILE A 353 -7.33 -13.79 -17.39
C ILE A 353 -8.47 -14.26 -18.29
N LYS A 354 -8.16 -15.15 -19.23
CA LYS A 354 -9.13 -15.85 -20.08
C LYS A 354 -8.95 -17.35 -19.90
N LYS A 355 -9.98 -18.04 -19.41
CA LYS A 355 -10.03 -19.50 -19.38
C LYS A 355 -10.18 -20.04 -20.81
N ILE A 356 -9.34 -21.01 -21.17
CA ILE A 356 -9.32 -21.67 -22.48
C ILE A 356 -9.51 -23.16 -22.26
N ASN A 357 -10.47 -23.76 -22.98
CA ASN A 357 -10.72 -25.19 -22.89
C ASN A 357 -9.89 -25.95 -23.94
N LEU A 358 -9.00 -26.82 -23.48
CA LEU A 358 -8.12 -27.65 -24.30
C LEU A 358 -8.46 -29.15 -24.23
N LYS A 359 -9.72 -29.51 -23.92
CA LYS A 359 -10.16 -30.91 -23.77
C LYS A 359 -9.88 -31.81 -24.99
N ASP A 360 -9.92 -31.22 -26.19
CA ASP A 360 -9.73 -31.95 -27.46
C ASP A 360 -8.31 -31.77 -28.04
N ALA A 361 -7.46 -30.99 -27.37
CA ALA A 361 -6.11 -30.66 -27.82
C ALA A 361 -5.10 -31.78 -27.47
N LYS A 362 -4.01 -31.84 -28.23
CA LYS A 362 -2.90 -32.78 -28.06
C LYS A 362 -1.60 -32.04 -27.76
N ASN A 363 -0.63 -32.72 -27.14
CA ASN A 363 0.70 -32.16 -26.85
C ASN A 363 1.42 -31.69 -28.14
N GLU A 364 1.07 -32.24 -29.31
CA GLU A 364 1.65 -31.87 -30.60
C GLU A 364 0.97 -30.66 -31.28
N ASP A 365 -0.06 -30.10 -30.64
CA ASP A 365 -0.79 -28.94 -31.15
C ASP A 365 -0.15 -27.62 -30.69
N THR A 366 -0.51 -26.53 -31.37
CA THR A 366 -0.16 -25.16 -31.00
C THR A 366 -1.42 -24.36 -30.71
N LEU A 367 -1.44 -23.63 -29.59
CA LEU A 367 -2.48 -22.68 -29.25
C LEU A 367 -2.12 -21.30 -29.83
N TYR A 368 -3.06 -20.71 -30.55
CA TYR A 368 -3.00 -19.33 -31.02
C TYR A 368 -4.07 -18.52 -30.29
N VAL A 369 -3.67 -17.42 -29.65
CA VAL A 369 -4.57 -16.49 -28.97
C VAL A 369 -4.47 -15.12 -29.63
N ASN A 370 -5.59 -14.63 -30.16
CA ASN A 370 -5.63 -13.34 -30.86
C ASN A 370 -6.07 -12.24 -29.90
N LEU A 371 -5.21 -11.24 -29.73
CA LEU A 371 -5.43 -10.04 -28.93
C LEU A 371 -5.69 -8.85 -29.85
N GLU A 372 -6.55 -7.94 -29.40
CA GLU A 372 -6.83 -6.68 -30.09
C GLU A 372 -7.03 -5.55 -29.06
N GLY A 373 -6.53 -4.37 -29.40
CA GLY A 373 -6.56 -3.20 -28.52
C GLY A 373 -5.79 -2.01 -29.07
N ALA A 374 -5.16 -1.22 -28.20
CA ALA A 374 -4.40 -0.03 -28.62
C ALA A 374 -3.15 -0.40 -29.46
N PRO A 375 -2.82 0.33 -30.55
CA PRO A 375 -1.62 0.08 -31.35
C PRO A 375 -0.30 0.23 -30.59
N SER A 376 0.73 -0.53 -30.97
CA SER A 376 2.08 -0.47 -30.37
C SER A 376 2.13 -0.68 -28.84
N THR A 377 1.13 -1.35 -28.29
CA THR A 377 1.04 -1.69 -26.86
C THR A 377 1.97 -2.84 -26.56
N LYS A 378 3.03 -2.58 -25.79
CA LYS A 378 3.91 -3.62 -25.26
C LYS A 378 3.20 -4.38 -24.15
N THR A 379 3.23 -5.70 -24.23
CA THR A 379 2.50 -6.58 -23.32
C THR A 379 3.28 -7.87 -23.06
N ASN A 380 2.92 -8.56 -22.00
CA ASN A 380 3.40 -9.89 -21.65
C ASN A 380 2.33 -10.65 -20.84
N GLY A 381 2.59 -11.92 -20.59
CA GLY A 381 1.71 -12.75 -19.79
C GLY A 381 2.16 -14.20 -19.78
N ALA A 382 1.23 -15.10 -19.45
CA ALA A 382 1.51 -16.52 -19.44
C ALA A 382 0.29 -17.38 -19.79
N LEU A 383 0.52 -18.62 -20.20
CA LEU A 383 -0.47 -19.70 -20.20
C LEU A 383 -0.21 -20.58 -18.98
N GLY A 384 -1.05 -20.46 -17.97
CA GLY A 384 -1.00 -21.24 -16.73
C GLY A 384 -1.83 -22.53 -16.81
N PHE A 385 -1.30 -23.63 -16.29
CA PHE A 385 -1.96 -24.94 -16.28
C PHE A 385 -1.43 -25.83 -15.15
N MET A 386 -2.20 -26.84 -14.75
CA MET A 386 -1.78 -27.84 -13.77
C MET A 386 -1.00 -28.97 -14.44
N LYS A 387 0.17 -29.30 -13.90
CA LYS A 387 0.98 -30.47 -14.28
C LYS A 387 1.07 -31.42 -13.09
N GLY A 388 0.15 -32.39 -13.05
CA GLY A 388 -0.10 -33.14 -11.82
C GLY A 388 -0.71 -32.21 -10.77
N ASP A 389 -0.10 -32.15 -9.58
CA ASP A 389 -0.53 -31.27 -8.47
C ASP A 389 0.23 -29.94 -8.39
N GLU A 390 1.01 -29.60 -9.43
CA GLU A 390 1.83 -28.39 -9.50
C GLU A 390 1.31 -27.43 -10.57
N TRP A 391 1.17 -26.15 -10.21
CA TRP A 391 0.90 -25.09 -11.17
C TRP A 391 2.16 -24.80 -12.00
N THR A 392 2.02 -24.82 -13.32
CA THR A 392 3.08 -24.53 -14.29
C THR A 392 2.61 -23.44 -15.23
N GLN A 393 3.53 -22.67 -15.81
CA GLN A 393 3.19 -21.62 -16.77
C GLN A 393 4.17 -21.58 -17.95
N ILE A 394 3.66 -21.14 -19.11
CA ILE A 394 4.48 -20.80 -20.29
C ILE A 394 4.35 -19.30 -20.51
N GLU A 395 5.46 -18.57 -20.37
CA GLU A 395 5.46 -17.11 -20.49
C GLU A 395 5.57 -16.67 -21.95
N TRP A 396 4.91 -15.56 -22.26
CA TRP A 396 4.93 -14.94 -23.58
C TRP A 396 5.10 -13.43 -23.45
N SER A 397 5.67 -12.81 -24.48
CA SER A 397 5.76 -11.35 -24.59
C SER A 397 5.59 -10.89 -26.04
N GLY A 398 5.07 -9.68 -26.23
CA GLY A 398 4.81 -9.14 -27.56
C GLY A 398 4.42 -7.67 -27.56
N SER A 399 4.11 -7.17 -28.74
CA SER A 399 3.56 -5.83 -28.94
C SER A 399 2.46 -5.89 -29.99
N THR A 400 1.36 -5.16 -29.79
CA THR A 400 0.39 -4.99 -30.86
C THR A 400 0.99 -4.25 -32.04
N ASP A 401 0.52 -4.58 -33.24
CA ASP A 401 0.89 -3.92 -34.48
C ASP A 401 0.24 -2.53 -34.61
N ALA A 402 0.39 -1.91 -35.78
CA ALA A 402 -0.19 -0.59 -36.07
C ALA A 402 -1.73 -0.59 -36.10
N ASP A 403 -2.36 -1.76 -36.30
CA ASP A 403 -3.80 -1.95 -36.29
C ASP A 403 -4.29 -2.41 -34.90
N GLY A 404 -3.41 -2.47 -33.90
CA GLY A 404 -3.77 -2.85 -32.54
C GLY A 404 -3.89 -4.36 -32.31
N LYS A 405 -3.35 -5.21 -33.20
CA LYS A 405 -3.49 -6.66 -33.13
C LYS A 405 -2.21 -7.37 -32.70
N LEU A 406 -2.34 -8.45 -31.95
CA LEU A 406 -1.23 -9.34 -31.58
C LEU A 406 -1.73 -10.78 -31.55
N THR A 407 -1.03 -11.70 -32.22
CA THR A 407 -1.28 -13.14 -32.10
C THR A 407 -0.19 -13.76 -31.23
N VAL A 408 -0.60 -14.36 -30.10
CA VAL A 408 0.29 -15.09 -29.21
C VAL A 408 0.28 -16.57 -29.60
N GLU A 409 1.47 -17.11 -29.88
CA GLU A 409 1.67 -18.50 -30.27
C GLU A 409 2.30 -19.29 -29.12
N ILE A 410 1.64 -20.36 -28.68
CA ILE A 410 2.08 -21.19 -27.56
C ILE A 410 2.07 -22.67 -27.96
N PRO A 411 3.25 -23.29 -28.17
CA PRO A 411 3.36 -24.72 -28.39
C PRO A 411 2.87 -25.49 -27.15
N LEU A 412 1.91 -26.41 -27.32
CA LEU A 412 1.35 -27.19 -26.21
C LEU A 412 2.22 -28.39 -25.81
N ALA A 413 3.36 -28.60 -26.47
CA ALA A 413 4.30 -29.67 -26.16
C ALA A 413 4.86 -29.58 -24.73
N ASP A 414 4.93 -28.36 -24.21
CA ASP A 414 5.38 -28.07 -22.84
C ASP A 414 4.23 -27.98 -21.83
N ALA A 415 2.97 -28.09 -22.30
CA ALA A 415 1.76 -28.05 -21.48
C ALA A 415 1.18 -29.44 -21.18
N VAL A 416 0.38 -29.57 -20.12
CA VAL A 416 -0.47 -30.76 -19.92
C VAL A 416 -1.82 -30.49 -20.59
N VAL A 417 -2.05 -31.11 -21.74
CA VAL A 417 -3.36 -31.04 -22.43
C VAL A 417 -4.37 -32.01 -21.85
N GLY A 418 -5.65 -31.62 -21.97
CA GLY A 418 -6.80 -32.41 -21.54
C GLY A 418 -7.76 -31.69 -20.58
N GLY A 419 -7.52 -30.39 -20.28
CA GLY A 419 -8.33 -29.61 -19.34
C GLY A 419 -8.47 -28.12 -19.68
N THR A 420 -8.97 -27.35 -18.73
CA THR A 420 -9.03 -25.88 -18.82
C THR A 420 -7.70 -25.27 -18.39
N VAL A 421 -7.21 -24.30 -19.16
CA VAL A 421 -5.98 -23.54 -18.88
C VAL A 421 -6.29 -22.04 -18.77
N GLU A 422 -5.38 -21.27 -18.21
CA GLU A 422 -5.55 -19.83 -18.01
C GLU A 422 -4.57 -19.03 -18.85
N PHE A 423 -5.09 -18.30 -19.84
CA PHE A 423 -4.31 -17.32 -20.58
C PHE A 423 -4.35 -15.97 -19.87
N GLN A 424 -3.20 -15.46 -19.47
CA GLN A 424 -3.05 -14.26 -18.68
C GLN A 424 -2.36 -13.15 -19.48
N ILE A 425 -2.77 -11.91 -19.27
CA ILE A 425 -2.13 -10.67 -19.78
C ILE A 425 -1.79 -9.82 -18.55
N TRP A 426 -0.52 -9.49 -18.34
CA TRP A 426 -0.05 -8.75 -17.16
C TRP A 426 0.22 -7.27 -17.45
N ALA A 427 0.95 -6.96 -18.53
CA ALA A 427 1.21 -5.58 -18.93
C ALA A 427 0.20 -5.10 -19.99
N GLY A 428 -0.29 -3.86 -19.90
CA GLY A 428 -1.18 -3.27 -20.90
C GLY A 428 -2.59 -3.91 -20.98
N PHE A 429 -2.95 -4.76 -20.03
CA PHE A 429 -4.19 -5.54 -20.07
C PHE A 429 -5.48 -4.69 -20.04
N LYS A 430 -5.42 -3.45 -19.54
CA LYS A 430 -6.54 -2.49 -19.57
C LYS A 430 -6.90 -2.09 -21.01
N ASP A 431 -5.92 -2.12 -21.91
CA ASP A 431 -6.05 -1.66 -23.30
C ASP A 431 -6.14 -2.81 -24.31
N LEU A 432 -6.17 -4.08 -23.85
CA LEU A 432 -6.11 -5.27 -24.69
C LEU A 432 -7.20 -6.27 -24.32
N ASP A 433 -7.89 -6.83 -25.31
CA ASP A 433 -8.86 -7.92 -25.14
C ASP A 433 -8.45 -9.18 -25.90
N VAL A 434 -8.80 -10.35 -25.35
CA VAL A 434 -8.73 -11.62 -26.07
C VAL A 434 -9.94 -11.72 -27.00
N LYS A 435 -9.72 -11.68 -28.31
CA LYS A 435 -10.80 -11.75 -29.31
C LYS A 435 -11.26 -13.17 -29.56
N ASP A 436 -10.32 -14.06 -29.83
CA ASP A 436 -10.57 -15.48 -30.01
C ASP A 436 -9.30 -16.30 -29.76
N TYR A 437 -9.44 -17.62 -29.82
CA TYR A 437 -8.33 -18.54 -29.79
C TYR A 437 -8.59 -19.72 -30.73
N SER A 438 -7.53 -20.40 -31.15
CA SER A 438 -7.62 -21.62 -31.96
C SER A 438 -6.49 -22.60 -31.63
N VAL A 439 -6.76 -23.89 -31.82
CA VAL A 439 -5.78 -24.98 -31.64
C VAL A 439 -5.52 -25.62 -32.98
N VAL A 440 -4.25 -25.76 -33.37
CA VAL A 440 -3.84 -26.30 -34.68
C VAL A 440 -2.89 -27.47 -34.49
N SER A 441 -3.22 -28.62 -35.08
CA SER A 441 -2.36 -29.82 -35.05
C SER A 441 -1.23 -29.76 -36.06
N GLY A 442 0.03 -29.86 -35.59
CA GLY A 442 1.21 -30.17 -36.40
C GLY A 442 1.62 -29.13 -37.45
N SER A 443 2.60 -28.29 -37.10
CA SER A 443 3.44 -27.41 -37.94
C SER A 443 2.77 -26.32 -38.82
N ASN A 444 2.78 -25.10 -38.27
CA ASN A 444 3.11 -23.78 -38.85
C ASN A 444 2.45 -23.32 -40.17
N PRO A 445 1.80 -22.16 -40.13
CA PRO A 445 2.08 -21.06 -41.05
C PRO A 445 2.77 -19.91 -40.29
N GLN A 446 3.99 -19.57 -40.70
CA GLN A 446 4.73 -18.43 -40.18
C GLN A 446 3.94 -17.15 -40.48
N VAL A 447 3.30 -16.57 -39.45
CA VAL A 447 2.61 -15.27 -39.53
C VAL A 447 3.61 -14.16 -39.11
N PRO A 448 3.78 -13.08 -39.89
CA PRO A 448 4.61 -11.94 -39.49
C PRO A 448 4.02 -11.25 -38.25
N GLY A 449 4.84 -10.98 -37.22
CA GLY A 449 4.42 -10.34 -35.97
C GLY A 449 4.37 -11.26 -34.73
N THR A 450 5.10 -12.37 -34.77
CA THR A 450 5.05 -13.45 -33.78
C THR A 450 5.73 -13.07 -32.45
N SER A 451 5.08 -13.41 -31.34
CA SER A 451 5.62 -13.30 -29.97
C SER A 451 6.73 -14.32 -29.69
N GLU A 452 7.71 -13.96 -28.85
CA GLU A 452 8.65 -14.94 -28.30
C GLU A 452 8.02 -15.62 -27.06
N SER A 453 8.11 -16.95 -26.99
CA SER A 453 7.61 -17.78 -25.89
C SER A 453 8.78 -18.53 -25.25
N THR A 454 8.81 -18.58 -23.92
CA THR A 454 9.82 -19.31 -23.15
C THR A 454 9.17 -20.09 -22.02
N THR A 455 9.56 -21.35 -21.88
CA THR A 455 9.03 -22.26 -20.86
C THR A 455 9.83 -22.08 -19.57
N THR A 456 9.18 -21.58 -18.52
CA THR A 456 9.78 -21.40 -17.19
C THR A 456 9.03 -22.26 -16.17
N THR A 457 9.72 -23.18 -15.50
CA THR A 457 9.14 -23.90 -14.36
C THR A 457 9.29 -23.06 -13.10
N VAL A 458 8.19 -22.49 -12.61
CA VAL A 458 8.17 -21.77 -11.34
C VAL A 458 8.04 -22.79 -10.21
N VAL A 459 9.11 -23.04 -9.46
CA VAL A 459 9.02 -23.72 -8.17
C VAL A 459 8.60 -22.66 -7.14
N THR A 460 7.35 -22.69 -6.70
CA THR A 460 6.87 -21.84 -5.60
C THR A 460 7.67 -22.19 -4.35
N THR A 461 8.73 -21.44 -4.09
CA THR A 461 9.45 -21.49 -2.83
C THR A 461 8.92 -20.33 -2.00
N GLU A 462 8.08 -20.64 -1.03
CA GLU A 462 7.59 -19.66 -0.07
C GLU A 462 8.78 -19.03 0.67
N THR A 463 8.94 -17.72 0.51
CA THR A 463 9.83 -16.96 1.38
C THR A 463 9.09 -16.80 2.71
N SER A 464 9.46 -17.64 3.68
CA SER A 464 9.05 -17.47 5.09
C SER A 464 9.53 -16.10 5.55
N THR A 465 8.58 -15.19 5.79
CA THR A 465 8.82 -14.02 6.62
C THR A 465 8.54 -14.45 8.04
N ASP A 466 9.61 -14.76 8.78
CA ASP A 466 9.52 -15.06 10.20
C ASP A 466 8.82 -13.90 10.92
N THR A 467 7.70 -14.22 11.54
CA THR A 467 6.97 -13.30 12.40
C THR A 467 7.72 -13.24 13.73
N THR A 468 8.37 -12.11 14.00
CA THR A 468 9.01 -11.87 15.30
C THR A 468 7.95 -11.78 16.38
N THR A 469 7.75 -12.88 17.11
CA THR A 469 6.94 -12.91 18.33
C THR A 469 7.67 -12.12 19.40
N VAL A 470 7.08 -11.00 19.86
CA VAL A 470 7.54 -10.24 21.04
C VAL A 470 7.54 -11.20 22.23
N THR A 471 8.72 -11.61 22.66
CA THR A 471 8.90 -12.52 23.79
C THR A 471 9.30 -11.68 24.99
N THR A 472 8.35 -11.39 25.87
CA THR A 472 8.60 -10.75 27.17
C THR A 472 9.27 -11.76 28.09
N LEU A 473 10.48 -11.47 28.54
CA LEU A 473 11.21 -12.30 29.52
C LEU A 473 10.97 -11.74 30.92
N GLU A 474 10.05 -12.35 31.68
CA GLU A 474 10.03 -12.19 33.14
C GLU A 474 11.20 -12.97 33.74
N SER A 475 12.07 -12.29 34.50
CA SER A 475 13.20 -12.91 35.20
C SER A 475 13.32 -12.44 36.65
N THR A 476 13.89 -13.32 37.46
CA THR A 476 13.90 -13.26 38.93
C THR A 476 14.96 -12.28 39.47
N THR A 477 14.54 -11.36 40.34
CA THR A 477 15.37 -10.32 40.98
C THR A 477 16.48 -10.95 41.84
N THR A 478 17.75 -10.61 41.58
CA THR A 478 18.88 -10.97 42.45
C THR A 478 19.65 -9.71 42.79
N THR A 479 19.54 -9.23 44.03
CA THR A 479 20.14 -7.97 44.47
C THR A 479 21.66 -8.08 44.59
N THR A 480 22.40 -7.25 43.86
CA THR A 480 23.86 -7.08 43.98
C THR A 480 24.21 -5.59 44.04
N THR A 481 25.48 -5.23 44.24
CA THR A 481 25.94 -3.84 44.29
C THR A 481 26.94 -3.53 43.17
N ASP A 482 26.79 -2.39 42.51
CA ASP A 482 27.72 -1.90 41.48
C ASP A 482 29.09 -1.49 42.07
N ALA A 483 30.06 -1.16 41.21
CA ALA A 483 31.40 -0.74 41.62
C ALA A 483 31.45 0.57 42.43
N LYS A 484 30.31 1.30 42.54
CA LYS A 484 30.14 2.55 43.28
C LYS A 484 29.26 2.39 44.53
N GLY A 485 28.77 1.18 44.82
CA GLY A 485 27.97 0.84 45.99
C GLY A 485 26.46 1.06 45.86
N ASN A 486 25.93 1.28 44.64
CA ASN A 486 24.48 1.39 44.39
C ASN A 486 23.85 0.01 44.21
N GLU A 487 22.57 -0.11 44.56
CA GLU A 487 21.78 -1.34 44.42
C GLU A 487 21.48 -1.62 42.93
N VAL A 488 21.85 -2.82 42.46
CA VAL A 488 21.48 -3.35 41.13
C VAL A 488 20.42 -4.42 41.34
N THR A 489 19.22 -4.17 40.80
CA THR A 489 18.04 -5.03 41.00
C THR A 489 17.79 -5.94 39.79
N LEU A 490 17.94 -5.41 38.57
CA LEU A 490 17.79 -6.14 37.31
C LEU A 490 18.60 -5.44 36.21
N LEU A 491 19.63 -6.10 35.70
CA LEU A 491 20.52 -5.51 34.70
C LEU A 491 19.79 -5.32 33.36
N GLY A 492 19.82 -4.11 32.81
CA GLY A 492 19.10 -3.70 31.62
C GLY A 492 17.74 -3.02 31.88
N ASP A 493 17.21 -3.07 33.11
CA ASP A 493 15.94 -2.43 33.50
C ASP A 493 16.21 -1.01 34.05
N ALA A 494 16.45 -0.09 33.13
CA ALA A 494 16.85 1.28 33.41
C ALA A 494 15.70 2.16 33.92
N ASN A 495 14.44 1.85 33.56
CA ASN A 495 13.27 2.59 34.04
C ASN A 495 12.71 2.03 35.37
N CYS A 496 13.23 0.90 35.85
CA CYS A 496 12.83 0.20 37.08
C CYS A 496 11.39 -0.33 37.07
N ASP A 497 10.87 -0.72 35.91
CA ASP A 497 9.53 -1.30 35.76
C ASP A 497 9.51 -2.85 35.89
N THR A 498 10.66 -3.45 36.18
CA THR A 498 10.91 -4.90 36.31
C THR A 498 10.93 -5.69 35.00
N ILE A 499 10.87 -5.01 33.84
CA ILE A 499 10.81 -5.62 32.51
C ILE A 499 11.88 -4.99 31.61
N VAL A 500 12.92 -5.76 31.26
CA VAL A 500 13.94 -5.30 30.29
C VAL A 500 13.33 -5.25 28.88
N ASN A 501 13.14 -4.03 28.35
CA ASN A 501 12.56 -3.80 27.03
C ASN A 501 13.07 -2.49 26.38
N ILE A 502 12.47 -2.07 25.27
CA ILE A 502 12.95 -0.90 24.52
C ILE A 502 12.83 0.41 25.31
N SER A 503 11.88 0.52 26.24
CA SER A 503 11.71 1.69 27.10
C SER A 503 12.92 1.95 28.00
N ASP A 504 13.68 0.91 28.36
CA ASP A 504 14.94 1.04 29.10
C ASP A 504 16.04 1.67 28.26
N ALA A 505 16.17 1.24 27.00
CA ALA A 505 17.09 1.84 26.06
C ALA A 505 16.76 3.33 25.82
N VAL A 506 15.46 3.65 25.74
CA VAL A 506 14.99 5.03 25.58
C VAL A 506 15.35 5.89 26.80
N ILE A 507 15.08 5.44 28.03
CA ILE A 507 15.38 6.26 29.21
C ILE A 507 16.89 6.47 29.41
N ILE A 508 17.74 5.49 29.04
CA ILE A 508 19.20 5.64 29.01
C ILE A 508 19.61 6.77 28.06
N MET A 509 19.13 6.72 26.81
CA MET A 509 19.46 7.73 25.80
C MET A 509 18.94 9.12 26.20
N GLN A 510 17.75 9.20 26.79
CA GLN A 510 17.15 10.44 27.26
C GLN A 510 17.92 11.03 28.46
N ALA A 511 18.33 10.20 29.43
CA ALA A 511 19.10 10.63 30.58
C ALA A 511 20.50 11.12 30.20
N LEU A 512 21.12 10.53 29.17
CA LEU A 512 22.42 10.96 28.64
C LEU A 512 22.33 12.25 27.82
N SER A 513 21.28 12.39 27.00
CA SER A 513 21.13 13.50 26.05
C SER A 513 20.49 14.74 26.69
N ASN A 514 19.61 14.55 27.69
CA ASN A 514 18.92 15.63 28.38
C ASN A 514 18.90 15.39 29.91
N PRO A 515 20.07 15.43 30.57
CA PRO A 515 20.19 15.08 31.98
C PRO A 515 19.45 16.04 32.92
N SER A 516 19.19 17.30 32.52
CA SER A 516 18.41 18.23 33.34
C SER A 516 16.93 17.86 33.43
N LYS A 517 16.40 17.12 32.45
CA LYS A 517 15.02 16.64 32.45
C LYS A 517 14.89 15.19 32.91
N TYR A 518 15.74 14.30 32.39
CA TYR A 518 15.61 12.85 32.59
C TYR A 518 16.80 12.19 33.31
N GLY A 519 17.82 12.96 33.68
CA GLY A 519 18.92 12.47 34.50
C GLY A 519 18.51 12.20 35.96
N GLU A 520 19.44 11.74 36.77
CA GLU A 520 19.18 11.31 38.16
C GLU A 520 18.53 12.38 39.07
N THR A 521 18.73 13.65 38.74
CA THR A 521 18.13 14.81 39.42
C THR A 521 17.23 15.61 38.48
N GLY A 522 16.66 14.95 37.47
CA GLY A 522 15.87 15.54 36.41
C GLY A 522 14.53 16.08 36.90
N THR A 523 13.93 16.99 36.14
CA THR A 523 12.64 17.59 36.48
C THR A 523 11.42 16.73 36.13
N ASP A 524 11.60 15.70 35.31
CA ASP A 524 10.51 14.84 34.83
C ASP A 524 10.11 13.78 35.87
N ALA A 525 8.81 13.48 36.01
CA ALA A 525 8.34 12.52 37.01
C ALA A 525 8.85 11.08 36.77
N LEU A 526 9.27 10.76 35.54
CA LEU A 526 9.82 9.47 35.14
C LEU A 526 11.33 9.54 34.81
N HIS A 527 12.04 10.53 35.37
CA HIS A 527 13.49 10.63 35.22
C HIS A 527 14.20 9.36 35.73
N ILE A 528 15.37 9.05 35.18
CA ILE A 528 16.13 7.86 35.61
C ILE A 528 16.47 7.98 37.10
N THR A 529 16.33 6.89 37.86
CA THR A 529 16.67 6.88 39.29
C THR A 529 18.14 6.44 39.50
N ALA A 530 18.66 6.57 40.72
CA ALA A 530 19.99 6.04 41.05
C ALA A 530 20.08 4.52 40.82
N VAL A 531 19.01 3.78 41.12
CA VAL A 531 18.89 2.34 40.85
C VAL A 531 18.79 2.07 39.35
N GLY A 532 17.94 2.81 38.64
CA GLY A 532 17.78 2.69 37.18
C GLY A 532 19.08 2.94 36.43
N LYS A 533 19.89 3.90 36.90
CA LYS A 533 21.21 4.18 36.35
C LYS A 533 22.25 3.08 36.64
N ALA A 534 22.12 2.36 37.75
CA ALA A 534 22.95 1.20 38.06
C ALA A 534 22.51 -0.04 37.26
N ASN A 535 21.21 -0.23 37.05
CA ASN A 535 20.65 -1.25 36.17
C ASN A 535 20.99 -1.00 34.69
N ALA A 536 21.05 0.27 34.28
CA ALA A 536 21.36 0.69 32.92
C ALA A 536 22.78 0.32 32.48
N ASP A 537 23.75 0.22 33.39
CA ASP A 537 25.15 -0.15 33.09
C ASP A 537 25.25 -1.67 32.81
N CYS A 538 24.82 -2.06 31.60
CA CYS A 538 24.60 -3.44 31.17
C CYS A 538 25.49 -3.87 29.99
N CYS A 539 26.33 -2.98 29.48
CA CYS A 539 27.33 -3.22 28.45
C CYS A 539 28.71 -2.78 28.95
N ASN A 540 29.66 -3.72 29.07
CA ASN A 540 30.95 -3.48 29.74
C ASN A 540 30.84 -3.00 31.20
N VAL A 541 29.90 -3.59 31.95
CA VAL A 541 29.54 -3.26 33.34
C VAL A 541 30.68 -2.65 34.16
N GLY A 542 30.44 -1.42 34.63
CA GLY A 542 31.33 -0.69 35.53
C GLY A 542 32.05 0.49 34.88
N ASP A 543 31.87 0.73 33.58
CA ASP A 543 32.24 1.99 32.93
C ASP A 543 31.17 3.10 33.11
N GLY A 544 30.01 2.72 33.64
CA GLY A 544 28.86 3.57 33.92
C GLY A 544 27.95 3.73 32.71
N MET A 545 26.70 4.14 32.93
CA MET A 545 25.71 4.29 31.85
C MET A 545 26.22 5.09 30.64
N THR A 546 26.17 4.46 29.46
CA THR A 546 26.53 4.98 28.14
C THR A 546 25.48 4.63 27.07
N ASN A 547 25.63 5.14 25.85
CA ASN A 547 24.77 4.75 24.72
C ASN A 547 24.96 3.28 24.29
N LYS A 548 26.07 2.64 24.67
CA LYS A 548 26.32 1.22 24.35
C LYS A 548 25.42 0.30 25.15
N ASP A 549 24.99 0.73 26.33
CA ASP A 549 24.04 0.01 27.15
C ASP A 549 22.66 -0.03 26.52
N ALA A 550 22.20 1.12 26.01
CA ALA A 550 20.96 1.21 25.26
C ALA A 550 21.00 0.30 24.01
N LEU A 551 22.14 0.26 23.32
CA LEU A 551 22.35 -0.65 22.18
C LEU A 551 22.35 -2.12 22.61
N ALA A 552 22.92 -2.47 23.76
CA ALA A 552 22.92 -3.85 24.27
C ALA A 552 21.49 -4.33 24.58
N ILE A 553 20.66 -3.49 25.18
CA ILE A 553 19.23 -3.77 25.42
C ILE A 553 18.49 -3.97 24.09
N GLN A 554 18.74 -3.12 23.09
CA GLN A 554 18.18 -3.28 21.75
C GLN A 554 18.59 -4.60 21.09
N LYS A 555 19.88 -4.96 21.14
CA LYS A 555 20.38 -6.24 20.63
C LYS A 555 19.74 -7.43 21.33
N LEU A 556 19.51 -7.35 22.65
CA LEU A 556 18.82 -8.39 23.42
C LEU A 556 17.38 -8.57 22.93
N MET A 557 16.65 -7.47 22.72
CA MET A 557 15.25 -7.51 22.23
C MET A 557 15.13 -8.06 20.81
N LEU A 558 16.15 -7.81 19.98
CA LEU A 558 16.26 -8.35 18.63
C LEU A 558 16.80 -9.79 18.59
N LYS A 559 17.07 -10.41 19.74
CA LYS A 559 17.65 -11.76 19.86
C LYS A 559 19.02 -11.88 19.15
N LEU A 560 19.75 -10.76 19.04
CA LEU A 560 21.11 -10.73 18.51
C LEU A 560 22.15 -11.09 19.59
N ILE A 561 21.77 -10.96 20.87
CA ILE A 561 22.50 -11.48 22.02
C ILE A 561 21.52 -12.22 22.95
N ASP A 562 22.01 -13.20 23.70
CA ASP A 562 21.15 -14.11 24.49
C ASP A 562 20.90 -13.65 25.94
N LYS A 563 21.71 -12.72 26.46
CA LYS A 563 21.61 -12.21 27.85
C LYS A 563 22.40 -10.92 28.04
N LEU A 564 22.10 -10.22 29.14
CA LEU A 564 22.95 -9.16 29.70
C LEU A 564 23.75 -9.69 30.91
N PRO A 565 24.92 -9.12 31.22
CA PRO A 565 25.57 -8.04 30.49
C PRO A 565 26.21 -8.45 29.15
N ALA A 566 26.29 -7.50 28.24
CA ALA A 566 27.02 -7.60 26.98
C ALA A 566 28.45 -7.02 27.10
N THR A 567 29.30 -7.32 26.13
CA THR A 567 30.64 -6.73 25.98
C THR A 567 30.80 -6.06 24.61
N ASP A 568 31.77 -5.16 24.45
CA ASP A 568 32.07 -4.49 23.18
C ASP A 568 32.31 -5.43 21.97
N ALA A 569 32.57 -6.72 22.22
CA ALA A 569 32.81 -7.72 21.19
C ALA A 569 31.53 -8.44 20.70
N GLU A 570 30.40 -8.23 21.38
CA GLU A 570 29.07 -8.82 21.13
C GLU A 570 28.11 -7.74 20.61
#